data_AF-A0A345QBW7-F1
#
_entry.id   AF-A0A345QBW7-F1
#
_cell.length_a   1.000
_cell.length_b   1.000
_cell.length_c   1.000
_cell.angle_alpha   90.00
_cell.angle_beta   90.00
_cell.angle_gamma   90.00
#
_symmetry.space_group_name_H-M   'P 1'
#
loop_
_entity.id
_entity.type
_entity.pdbx_description
1 polymer ?
#
loop_
_entity_poly.entity_id
_entity_poly.type
_entity_poly.pdbx_seq_one_letter_code
_entity_poly.pdbx_strand_id
1 'polypeptide(L)'
;MGDLRSEQRVIIEMGMGNDLHGMDYTKAASRAIEDAFRHSSLPLFDVTGLKHDQMRVQVTVAVQEPDQVNVAALVAKLPRGRAEVTAVFGGLNVPTGGDTIVIAQASVEAFLPPQTGWRLKPSRSGI
;
A
#
# COMPACT_ATOMS: atom_id res chain seq x y z
N MET A 1 -1.58 -20.34 -13.81
CA MET A 1 -0.50 -19.67 -13.04
C MET A 1 -0.04 -18.50 -13.89
N GLY A 2 -0.43 -17.27 -13.53
CA GLY A 2 -0.04 -16.08 -14.30
C GLY A 2 1.47 -15.88 -14.28
N ASP A 3 2.03 -15.42 -15.40
CA ASP A 3 3.46 -15.20 -15.55
C ASP A 3 3.98 -14.17 -14.52
N LEU A 4 4.84 -14.62 -13.61
CA LEU A 4 5.54 -13.76 -12.64
C LEU A 4 6.43 -12.68 -13.30
N ARG A 5 6.55 -12.67 -14.64
CA ARG A 5 7.34 -11.71 -15.43
C ARG A 5 6.52 -10.60 -16.09
N SER A 6 5.20 -10.55 -15.95
CA SER A 6 4.39 -9.52 -16.62
C SER A 6 4.40 -8.15 -15.92
N GLU A 7 4.76 -8.10 -14.64
CA GLU A 7 4.81 -6.88 -13.82
C GLU A 7 6.02 -6.92 -12.88
N GLN A 8 6.57 -5.75 -12.54
CA GLN A 8 7.67 -5.56 -11.60
C GLN A 8 7.24 -4.63 -10.46
N ARG A 9 7.67 -4.93 -9.24
CA ARG A 9 7.45 -4.05 -8.09
C ARG A 9 8.31 -2.80 -8.22
N VAL A 10 7.69 -1.63 -8.12
CA VAL A 10 8.36 -0.33 -8.25
C VAL A 10 8.68 0.27 -6.89
N ILE A 11 7.75 0.15 -5.93
CA ILE A 11 7.88 0.71 -4.59
C ILE A 11 7.10 -0.12 -3.57
N ILE A 12 7.54 -0.03 -2.32
CA ILE A 12 6.81 -0.47 -1.13
C ILE A 12 6.69 0.75 -0.23
N GLU A 13 5.45 1.18 0.01
CA GLU A 13 5.13 2.23 0.97
C GLU A 13 4.54 1.58 2.22
N MET A 14 5.02 1.94 3.40
CA MET A 14 4.62 1.30 4.66
C MET A 14 4.03 2.35 5.59
N GLY A 15 3.01 1.96 6.35
CA GLY A 15 2.32 2.87 7.26
C GLY A 15 1.74 2.18 8.49
N MET A 16 1.40 2.99 9.49
CA MET A 16 0.76 2.57 10.72
C MET A 16 -0.55 3.31 10.93
N GLY A 17 -1.54 2.62 11.49
CA GLY A 17 -2.82 3.21 11.87
C GLY A 17 -3.30 2.63 13.18
N ASN A 18 -4.10 3.39 13.91
CA ASN A 18 -4.66 2.93 15.17
C ASN A 18 -6.15 3.24 15.29
N ASP A 19 -6.84 2.48 16.12
CA ASP A 19 -8.12 2.85 16.69
C ASP A 19 -8.03 2.77 18.21
N LEU A 20 -8.30 3.88 18.89
CA LEU A 20 -7.96 4.03 20.31
C LEU A 20 -9.03 3.48 21.27
N HIS A 21 -10.28 3.38 20.81
CA HIS A 21 -11.44 3.15 21.70
C HIS A 21 -12.51 2.20 21.13
N GLY A 22 -12.49 1.89 19.84
CA GLY A 22 -13.61 1.19 19.18
C GLY A 22 -13.33 -0.28 18.88
N MET A 23 -12.10 -0.76 19.08
CA MET A 23 -11.66 -2.05 18.55
C MET A 23 -11.95 -2.20 17.04
N ASP A 24 -11.98 -1.07 16.31
CA ASP A 24 -12.33 -1.06 14.90
C ASP A 24 -11.09 -1.32 14.03
N TYR A 25 -10.90 -2.60 13.73
CA TYR A 25 -9.83 -3.08 12.87
C TYR A 25 -9.86 -2.48 11.46
N THR A 26 -11.04 -2.19 10.91
CA THR A 26 -11.18 -1.58 9.58
C THR A 26 -10.68 -0.14 9.61
N LYS A 27 -11.04 0.62 10.64
CA LYS A 27 -10.59 2.01 10.81
C LYS A 27 -9.09 2.09 11.06
N ALA A 28 -8.53 1.22 11.91
CA ALA A 28 -7.09 1.15 12.13
C ALA A 28 -6.36 0.81 10.82
N ALA A 29 -6.82 -0.19 10.07
CA ALA A 29 -6.24 -0.57 8.78
C ALA A 29 -6.35 0.54 7.74
N SER A 30 -7.50 1.21 7.64
CA SER A 30 -7.69 2.37 6.74
C SER A 30 -6.69 3.48 7.04
N ARG A 31 -6.45 3.77 8.32
CA ARG A 31 -5.44 4.76 8.75
C ARG A 31 -4.03 4.32 8.38
N ALA A 32 -3.70 3.04 8.51
CA ALA A 32 -2.38 2.51 8.15
C ALA A 32 -2.11 2.63 6.64
N ILE A 33 -3.12 2.34 5.82
CA ILE A 33 -3.02 2.49 4.36
C ILE A 33 -2.88 3.98 3.99
N GLU A 34 -3.70 4.85 4.58
CA GLU A 34 -3.60 6.30 4.34
C GLU A 34 -2.25 6.88 4.78
N ASP A 35 -1.72 6.43 5.92
CA ASP A 35 -0.39 6.81 6.37
C ASP A 35 0.68 6.40 5.35
N ALA A 36 0.60 5.18 4.80
CA ALA A 36 1.59 4.68 3.84
C ALA A 36 1.76 5.58 2.60
N PHE A 37 0.67 6.02 1.95
CA PHE A 37 0.76 6.75 0.68
C PHE A 37 0.62 8.28 0.77
N ARG A 38 0.42 8.86 1.97
CA ARG A 38 0.24 10.33 2.12
C ARG A 38 1.54 11.13 2.21
N HIS A 39 2.67 10.49 2.49
CA HIS A 39 3.96 11.18 2.68
C HIS A 39 4.78 11.35 1.40
N SER A 40 4.32 10.76 0.28
CA SER A 40 5.02 10.79 -1.00
C SER A 40 4.08 11.16 -2.14
N SER A 41 4.65 11.74 -3.19
CA SER A 41 3.98 11.95 -4.47
C SER A 41 4.81 11.29 -5.56
N LEU A 42 4.20 10.37 -6.30
CA LEU A 42 4.84 9.62 -7.38
C LEU A 42 4.31 10.14 -8.73
N PRO A 43 5.03 11.02 -9.45
CA PRO A 43 4.63 11.50 -10.78
C PRO A 43 4.90 10.45 -11.87
N LEU A 44 4.73 9.17 -11.54
CA LEU A 44 5.18 8.03 -12.32
C LEU A 44 4.50 7.94 -13.68
N PHE A 45 3.21 8.24 -13.74
CA PHE A 45 2.41 8.17 -14.96
C PHE A 45 2.81 9.23 -15.98
N ASP A 46 3.07 10.46 -15.53
CA ASP A 46 3.49 11.56 -16.40
C ASP A 46 4.90 11.31 -16.97
N VAL A 47 5.77 10.67 -16.18
CA VAL A 47 7.16 10.37 -16.58
C VAL A 47 7.25 9.15 -17.49
N THR A 48 6.45 8.12 -17.25
CA THR A 48 6.52 6.84 -17.99
C THR A 48 5.55 6.75 -19.16
N GLY A 49 4.53 7.62 -19.21
CA GLY A 49 3.46 7.56 -20.21
C GLY A 49 2.48 6.40 -20.01
N LEU A 50 2.58 5.68 -18.89
CA LEU A 50 1.68 4.56 -18.57
C LEU A 50 0.32 5.08 -18.10
N LYS A 51 -0.71 4.28 -18.36
CA LYS A 51 -2.05 4.51 -17.82
C LYS A 51 -2.16 4.00 -16.38
N HIS A 52 -3.06 4.62 -15.60
CA HIS A 52 -3.27 4.25 -14.21
C HIS A 52 -3.76 2.80 -14.03
N ASP A 53 -4.56 2.28 -14.96
CA ASP A 53 -5.11 0.92 -14.93
C ASP A 53 -4.07 -0.18 -15.16
N GLN A 54 -2.90 0.17 -15.71
CA GLN A 54 -1.75 -0.72 -15.84
C GLN A 54 -1.07 -0.97 -14.49
N MET A 55 -1.27 -0.08 -13.51
CA MET A 55 -0.74 -0.27 -12.16
C MET A 55 -1.59 -1.26 -11.38
N ARG A 56 -0.95 -2.31 -10.89
CA ARG A 56 -1.53 -3.17 -9.85
C ARG A 56 -1.05 -2.66 -8.49
N VAL A 57 -1.98 -2.53 -7.55
CA VAL A 57 -1.69 -2.13 -6.18
C VAL A 57 -2.04 -3.31 -5.29
N GLN A 58 -1.05 -3.83 -4.58
CA GLN A 58 -1.25 -4.87 -3.59
C GLN A 58 -1.08 -4.27 -2.21
N VAL A 59 -2.11 -4.39 -1.39
CA VAL A 59 -2.11 -3.90 -0.02
C VAL A 59 -2.19 -5.09 0.92
N THR A 60 -1.26 -5.18 1.86
CA THR A 60 -1.34 -6.12 2.98
C THR A 60 -1.49 -5.32 4.25
N VAL A 61 -2.57 -5.57 5.00
CA VAL A 61 -2.78 -4.99 6.33
C VAL A 61 -2.66 -6.06 7.41
N ALA A 62 -1.87 -5.78 8.45
CA ALA A 62 -1.64 -6.69 9.55
C ALA A 62 -2.32 -6.18 10.83
N VAL A 63 -3.19 -7.01 11.41
CA VAL A 63 -3.94 -6.75 12.65
C VAL A 63 -4.12 -8.04 13.47
N GLN A 64 -4.52 -7.94 14.74
CA GLN A 64 -4.70 -9.11 15.59
C GLN A 64 -5.89 -9.99 15.19
N GLU A 65 -6.95 -9.41 14.62
CA GLU A 65 -8.13 -10.16 14.16
C GLU A 65 -8.46 -9.81 12.69
N PRO A 66 -7.79 -10.46 11.72
CA PRO A 66 -7.89 -10.11 10.30
C PRO A 66 -9.30 -10.28 9.72
N ASP A 67 -10.04 -11.26 10.21
CA ASP A 67 -11.40 -11.57 9.74
C ASP A 67 -12.41 -10.48 10.11
N GLN A 68 -12.08 -9.59 11.06
CA GLN A 68 -12.90 -8.43 11.42
C GLN A 68 -12.64 -7.21 10.52
N VAL A 69 -11.69 -7.28 9.59
CA VAL A 69 -11.39 -6.19 8.66
C VAL A 69 -12.37 -6.24 7.49
N ASN A 70 -13.09 -5.14 7.25
CA ASN A 70 -13.89 -4.96 6.04
C ASN A 70 -12.97 -4.61 4.86
N VAL A 71 -12.39 -5.64 4.24
CA VAL A 71 -11.48 -5.53 3.11
C VAL A 71 -12.11 -4.79 1.93
N ALA A 72 -13.39 -5.02 1.63
CA ALA A 72 -14.08 -4.35 0.54
C ALA A 72 -14.15 -2.82 0.73
N ALA A 73 -14.38 -2.38 1.98
CA ALA A 73 -14.35 -0.95 2.31
C ALA A 73 -12.95 -0.34 2.18
N LEU A 74 -11.89 -1.11 2.44
CA LEU A 74 -10.51 -0.64 2.23
C LEU A 74 -10.16 -0.52 0.74
N VAL A 75 -10.54 -1.52 -0.07
CA VAL A 75 -10.33 -1.48 -1.54
C VAL A 75 -10.99 -0.23 -2.15
N ALA A 76 -12.21 0.08 -1.73
CA ALA A 76 -12.97 1.22 -2.25
C ALA A 76 -12.32 2.60 -1.96
N LYS A 77 -11.38 2.69 -1.01
CA LYS A 77 -10.68 3.93 -0.65
C LYS A 77 -9.39 4.16 -1.44
N LEU A 78 -8.91 3.16 -2.18
CA LEU A 78 -7.64 3.28 -2.89
C LEU A 78 -7.80 4.12 -4.16
N PRO A 79 -6.94 5.13 -4.38
CA PRO A 79 -7.23 6.20 -5.34
C PRO A 79 -7.01 5.80 -6.81
N ARG A 80 -6.18 4.78 -7.10
CA ARG A 80 -5.71 4.46 -8.47
C ARG A 80 -5.34 2.99 -8.60
N GLY A 81 -5.36 2.50 -9.84
CA GLY A 81 -4.89 1.18 -10.21
C GLY A 81 -5.90 0.07 -9.94
N ARG A 82 -5.48 -1.16 -10.26
CA ARG A 82 -6.18 -2.40 -9.92
C ARG A 82 -5.75 -2.81 -8.52
N ALA A 83 -6.56 -2.46 -7.53
CA ALA A 83 -6.23 -2.65 -6.13
C ALA A 83 -6.75 -3.98 -5.58
N GLU A 84 -5.89 -4.65 -4.81
CA GLU A 84 -6.22 -5.84 -4.02
C GLU A 84 -5.75 -5.59 -2.58
N VAL A 85 -6.61 -5.89 -1.61
CA VAL A 85 -6.28 -5.75 -0.18
C VAL A 85 -6.40 -7.13 0.46
N THR A 86 -5.41 -7.51 1.26
CA THR A 86 -5.40 -8.72 2.08
C THR A 86 -5.19 -8.34 3.55
N ALA A 87 -6.02 -8.85 4.44
CA ALA A 87 -5.80 -8.76 5.87
C ALA A 87 -5.09 -10.02 6.37
N VAL A 88 -4.06 -9.85 7.20
CA VAL A 88 -3.26 -10.94 7.79
C VAL A 88 -3.06 -10.73 9.28
N PHE A 89 -2.76 -11.80 10.00
CA PHE A 89 -2.43 -11.69 11.43
C PHE A 89 -1.14 -10.90 11.63
N GLY A 90 -1.15 -9.97 12.59
CA GLY A 90 -0.01 -9.17 13.00
C GLY A 90 -0.46 -7.92 13.76
N GLY A 91 0.24 -6.80 13.60
CA GLY A 91 -0.09 -5.57 14.34
C GLY A 91 -0.03 -5.78 15.87
N LEU A 92 -0.84 -5.01 16.61
CA LEU A 92 -0.88 -5.12 18.07
C LEU A 92 -2.25 -4.70 18.62
N ASN A 93 -2.75 -5.46 19.60
CA ASN A 93 -3.80 -5.00 20.51
C ASN A 93 -3.13 -4.61 21.83
N VAL A 94 -3.36 -3.39 22.30
CA VAL A 94 -2.84 -2.90 23.58
C VAL A 94 -4.02 -2.72 24.54
N PRO A 95 -4.23 -3.66 25.48
CA PRO A 95 -5.23 -3.50 26.53
C PRO A 95 -4.93 -2.26 27.37
N THR A 96 -5.96 -1.47 27.64
CA THR A 96 -5.91 -0.33 28.56
C THR A 96 -6.88 -0.56 29.72
N GLY A 97 -6.95 0.36 30.68
CA GLY A 97 -7.81 0.22 31.86
C GLY A 97 -9.32 0.14 31.58
N GLY A 98 -9.77 0.45 30.36
CA GLY A 98 -11.20 0.40 29.98
C GLY A 98 -11.47 0.01 28.53
N ASP A 99 -10.51 0.21 27.62
CA ASP A 99 -10.63 -0.12 26.19
C ASP A 99 -9.40 -0.92 25.71
N THR A 100 -9.38 -1.30 24.44
CA THR A 100 -8.18 -1.82 23.78
C THR A 100 -7.85 -0.95 22.57
N ILE A 101 -6.59 -0.51 22.50
CA ILE A 101 -6.08 0.19 21.32
C ILE A 101 -5.70 -0.86 20.29
N VAL A 102 -6.29 -0.77 19.10
CA VAL A 102 -5.90 -1.56 17.93
C VAL A 102 -4.83 -0.80 17.17
N ILE A 103 -3.72 -1.47 16.85
CA ILE A 103 -2.65 -0.96 15.99
C ILE A 103 -2.54 -1.86 14.76
N ALA A 104 -2.74 -1.27 13.60
CA ALA A 104 -2.58 -1.89 12.29
C ALA A 104 -1.27 -1.43 11.62
N GLN A 105 -0.64 -2.35 10.89
CA GLN A 105 0.45 -2.05 9.96
C GLN A 105 -0.03 -2.29 8.53
N ALA A 106 0.45 -1.49 7.57
CA ALA A 106 0.16 -1.68 6.16
C ALA A 106 1.43 -1.66 5.32
N SER A 107 1.45 -2.53 4.30
CA SER A 107 2.36 -2.48 3.15
C SER A 107 1.51 -2.21 1.91
N VAL A 108 1.83 -1.13 1.18
CA VAL A 108 1.21 -0.74 -0.09
C VAL A 108 2.26 -0.87 -1.17
N GLU A 109 2.08 -1.84 -2.05
CA GLU A 109 3.05 -2.21 -3.07
C GLU A 109 2.51 -1.89 -4.45
N ALA A 110 3.23 -1.07 -5.22
CA ALA A 110 2.86 -0.74 -6.58
C ALA A 110 3.67 -1.58 -7.58
N PHE A 111 2.97 -2.17 -8.54
CA PHE A 111 3.55 -2.96 -9.62
C PHE A 111 3.16 -2.36 -10.97
N LEU A 112 4.09 -2.36 -11.90
CA LEU A 112 3.89 -1.90 -13.28
C LEU A 112 4.53 -2.86 -14.27
N PRO A 113 4.14 -2.82 -15.55
CA PRO A 113 4.88 -3.52 -16.59
C PRO A 113 6.38 -3.15 -16.60
N PRO A 114 7.28 -4.07 -17.00
CA PRO A 114 8.69 -3.76 -17.14
C PRO A 114 8.95 -2.52 -18.00
N GLN A 115 9.67 -1.55 -17.44
CA GLN A 115 10.10 -0.34 -18.16
C GLN A 115 11.47 -0.60 -18.78
N THR A 116 11.53 -0.81 -20.09
CA THR A 116 12.77 -1.16 -20.81
C THR A 116 13.26 -0.01 -21.71
N GLY A 117 14.51 -0.08 -22.17
CA GLY A 117 15.03 0.87 -23.17
C GLY A 117 15.63 2.17 -22.60
N TRP A 118 15.77 2.27 -21.28
CA TRP A 118 16.49 3.36 -20.63
C TRP A 118 17.96 3.38 -21.06
N ARG A 119 18.46 4.57 -21.39
CA ARG A 119 19.87 4.82 -21.72
C ARG A 119 20.40 5.92 -20.84
N LEU A 120 21.60 5.74 -20.29
CA LEU A 120 22.31 6.81 -19.60
C LEU A 120 22.53 7.95 -20.58
N LYS A 121 22.29 9.19 -20.14
CA LYS A 121 22.77 10.35 -20.90
C LYS A 121 24.30 10.30 -20.90
N PRO A 122 24.97 10.62 -22.02
CA PRO A 122 26.43 10.75 -22.04
C PRO A 122 26.87 11.70 -20.92
N SER A 123 27.96 11.37 -20.21
CA SER A 123 28.53 12.30 -19.24
C SER A 123 28.91 13.59 -19.98
N ARG A 124 28.54 14.74 -19.43
CA ARG A 124 29.06 16.01 -19.93
C ARG A 124 30.52 16.10 -19.46
N SER A 125 31.47 15.73 -20.31
CA SER A 125 32.87 16.08 -20.12
C SER A 125 33.03 17.58 -20.37
N GLY A 126 33.02 18.39 -19.32
CA GLY A 126 33.29 19.82 -19.38
C GLY A 126 32.63 20.64 -18.29
N ILE A 127 33.13 20.52 -17.05
CA ILE A 127 33.49 21.64 -16.16
C ILE A 127 34.83 21.25 -15.53
#